data_AF-A0A0C2J1B5-F1
#
_entry.id   AF-A0A0C2J1B5-F1
#
_cell.length_a   1.000
_cell.length_b   1.000
_cell.length_c   1.000
_cell.angle_alpha   90.00
_cell.angle_beta   90.00
_cell.angle_gamma   90.00
#
_symmetry.space_group_name_H-M   'P 1'
#
loop_
_entity.id
_entity.type
_entity.pdbx_description
1 polymer ?
#
loop_
_entity_poly.entity_id
_entity_poly.type
_entity_poly.pdbx_seq_one_letter_code
_entity_poly.pdbx_strand_id
1 'polypeptide(L)'
;MSFLVYICLLALRFSLSCSAKCGIDFGDRDGATRHKLLGLLRIPSTIHGEWTHCATVPKPGDTVCQSVAPVSAVERRLWFTSVSNTNAASSPNFWLHECEKHRGPRENGNTYKLRVISTCTKMEGYLSKIWCRPHKDGDKNVVYQVRLNNWQVGDSIKENCNINLPFFTPHDLQIKTNPETKHKWDIITSEYTRIEPGASGPVVICYKCKKD
;
A
#
# COMPACT_ATOMS: atom_id res chain seq x y z
N MET A 1 7.06 -39.84 -16.40
CA MET A 1 5.91 -38.90 -16.31
C MET A 1 5.72 -38.26 -14.93
N SER A 2 6.18 -38.87 -13.83
CA SER A 2 5.95 -38.35 -12.46
C SER A 2 6.74 -37.08 -12.10
N PHE A 3 7.89 -36.83 -12.74
CA PHE A 3 8.76 -35.67 -12.45
C PHE A 3 8.17 -34.34 -12.98
N LEU A 4 7.57 -34.36 -14.16
CA LEU A 4 6.89 -33.21 -14.77
C LEU A 4 5.66 -32.80 -13.96
N VAL A 5 4.88 -33.77 -13.47
CA VAL A 5 3.71 -33.51 -12.60
C VAL A 5 4.16 -32.87 -11.27
N TYR A 6 5.27 -33.35 -10.69
CA TYR A 6 5.84 -32.76 -9.48
C TYR A 6 6.34 -31.33 -9.68
N ILE A 7 7.07 -31.05 -10.77
CA ILE A 7 7.55 -29.70 -11.10
C ILE A 7 6.37 -28.75 -11.34
N CYS A 8 5.34 -29.18 -12.07
CA CYS A 8 4.15 -28.36 -12.30
C CYS A 8 3.38 -28.08 -11.01
N LEU A 9 3.22 -29.07 -10.12
CA LEU A 9 2.61 -28.88 -8.80
C LEU A 9 3.44 -27.97 -7.91
N LEU A 10 4.77 -28.08 -7.95
CA LEU A 10 5.68 -27.23 -7.18
C LEU A 10 5.64 -25.78 -7.68
N ALA A 11 5.65 -25.58 -9.01
CA ALA A 11 5.54 -24.27 -9.65
C ALA A 11 4.17 -23.62 -9.36
N LEU A 12 3.09 -24.39 -9.40
CA LEU A 12 1.75 -23.93 -9.03
C LEU A 12 1.66 -23.55 -7.54
N ARG A 13 2.25 -24.35 -6.64
CA ARG A 13 2.32 -24.01 -5.21
C ARG A 13 3.18 -22.77 -4.96
N PHE A 14 4.27 -22.59 -5.72
CA PHE A 14 5.13 -21.41 -5.63
C PHE A 14 4.41 -20.13 -6.08
N SER A 15 3.70 -20.18 -7.21
CA SER A 15 2.92 -19.04 -7.70
C SER A 15 1.73 -18.70 -6.79
N LEU A 16 1.14 -19.69 -6.11
CA LEU A 16 0.11 -19.47 -5.09
C LEU A 16 0.65 -18.96 -3.74
N SER A 17 1.96 -19.10 -3.47
CA SER A 17 2.57 -18.76 -2.17
C SER A 17 3.09 -17.31 -2.06
N CYS A 18 3.09 -16.54 -3.16
CA CYS A 18 3.57 -15.16 -3.21
C CYS A 18 2.43 -14.18 -3.52
N SER A 19 1.47 -14.06 -2.61
CA SER A 19 0.45 -13.01 -2.70
C SER A 19 1.02 -11.67 -2.26
N ALA A 20 1.36 -10.78 -3.21
CA ALA A 20 1.70 -9.39 -2.92
C ALA A 20 0.61 -8.70 -2.07
N LYS A 21 0.99 -8.06 -0.96
CA LYS A 21 0.07 -7.27 -0.12
C LYS A 21 0.61 -5.86 0.09
N CYS A 22 0.19 -4.88 -0.70
CA CYS A 22 0.69 -3.51 -0.53
C CYS A 22 -0.28 -2.65 0.25
N GLY A 23 0.26 -1.93 1.24
CA GLY A 23 -0.39 -0.81 1.87
C GLY A 23 -0.11 0.49 1.12
N ILE A 24 -1.13 1.32 0.95
CA ILE A 24 -1.02 2.65 0.34
C ILE A 24 -1.60 3.67 1.32
N ASP A 25 -0.81 4.66 1.67
CA ASP A 25 -1.25 5.83 2.43
C ASP A 25 -1.69 6.94 1.48
N PHE A 26 -2.73 7.67 1.85
CA PHE A 26 -3.17 8.88 1.16
C PHE A 26 -2.83 10.13 1.97
N GLY A 27 -2.39 11.18 1.28
CA GLY A 27 -2.21 12.49 1.86
C GLY A 27 -3.56 13.15 2.15
N ASP A 28 -3.76 13.55 3.40
CA ASP A 28 -5.01 14.08 3.92
C ASP A 28 -4.76 15.29 4.82
N ARG A 29 -4.90 16.50 4.30
CA ARG A 29 -4.63 17.74 5.05
C ARG A 29 -5.50 17.91 6.30
N ASP A 30 -6.71 17.36 6.25
CA ASP A 30 -7.68 17.37 7.35
C ASP A 30 -7.55 16.16 8.27
N GLY A 31 -6.66 15.22 7.92
CA GLY A 31 -6.37 14.04 8.72
C GLY A 31 -5.44 14.32 9.89
N ALA A 32 -4.86 13.25 10.43
CA ALA A 32 -3.91 13.30 11.53
C ALA A 32 -2.56 12.72 11.15
N THR A 33 -1.55 13.02 11.99
CA THR A 33 -0.23 12.37 11.97
C THR A 33 0.39 12.31 10.57
N ARG A 34 0.77 11.11 10.11
CA ARG A 34 1.46 10.86 8.84
C ARG A 34 0.62 11.30 7.65
N HIS A 35 -0.69 11.04 7.67
CA HIS A 35 -1.58 11.41 6.56
C HIS A 35 -1.70 12.92 6.43
N LYS A 36 -1.75 13.65 7.56
CA LYS A 36 -1.66 15.12 7.57
C LYS A 36 -0.35 15.61 6.99
N LEU A 37 0.77 15.05 7.44
CA LEU A 37 2.09 15.40 6.92
C LEU A 37 2.19 15.20 5.40
N LEU A 38 1.72 14.07 4.89
CA LEU A 38 1.65 13.79 3.44
C LEU A 38 0.79 14.82 2.70
N GLY A 39 -0.38 15.16 3.24
CA GLY A 39 -1.28 16.16 2.67
C GLY A 39 -0.68 17.58 2.62
N LEU A 40 0.05 17.97 3.67
CA LEU A 40 0.77 19.25 3.73
C LEU A 40 1.93 19.30 2.72
N LEU A 41 2.64 18.19 2.54
CA LEU A 41 3.72 18.03 1.56
C LEU A 41 3.21 17.83 0.12
N ARG A 42 1.89 17.85 -0.10
CA ARG A 42 1.25 17.62 -1.41
C ARG A 42 1.65 16.26 -2.02
N ILE A 43 1.83 15.24 -1.18
CA ILE A 43 2.04 13.87 -1.61
C ILE A 43 0.66 13.18 -1.63
N PRO A 44 0.06 12.95 -2.81
CA PRO A 44 -1.32 12.46 -2.90
C PRO A 44 -1.45 11.04 -2.36
N SER A 45 -0.49 10.18 -2.69
CA SER A 45 -0.36 8.81 -2.20
C SER A 45 1.10 8.41 -2.08
N THR A 46 1.36 7.41 -1.25
CA THR A 46 2.68 6.79 -1.07
C THR A 46 2.50 5.35 -0.65
N ILE A 47 3.51 4.51 -0.90
CA ILE A 47 3.61 3.19 -0.30
C ILE A 47 3.63 3.37 1.22
N HIS A 48 2.83 2.56 1.90
CA HIS A 48 2.93 2.38 3.34
C HIS A 48 3.91 1.24 3.64
N GLY A 49 3.69 0.07 3.04
CA GLY A 49 4.53 -1.11 3.20
C GLY A 49 4.10 -2.25 2.28
N GLU A 50 4.87 -3.32 2.27
CA GLU A 50 4.57 -4.58 1.56
C GLU A 50 4.55 -5.70 2.61
N TRP A 51 3.47 -6.48 2.66
CA TRP A 51 3.14 -7.39 3.77
C TRP A 51 2.89 -8.83 3.33
N THR A 52 3.49 -9.26 2.20
CA THR A 52 3.42 -10.66 1.74
C THR A 52 4.01 -11.60 2.76
N HIS A 53 5.17 -11.22 3.31
CA HIS A 53 5.93 -12.07 4.20
C HIS A 53 5.72 -11.62 5.66
N CYS A 54 5.56 -12.61 6.54
CA CYS A 54 5.74 -12.41 7.96
C CYS A 54 7.19 -12.79 8.27
N ALA A 55 8.03 -11.81 8.59
CA ALA A 55 9.40 -12.10 9.00
C ALA A 55 9.40 -12.62 10.44
N THR A 56 10.30 -13.56 10.75
CA THR A 56 10.75 -13.71 12.14
C THR A 56 11.55 -12.46 12.48
N VAL A 57 11.16 -11.79 13.57
CA VAL A 57 11.88 -10.61 14.07
C VAL A 57 13.38 -10.94 14.15
N PRO A 58 14.28 -10.09 13.61
CA PRO A 58 15.72 -10.36 13.65
C PRO A 58 16.19 -10.63 15.08
N LYS A 59 17.12 -11.57 15.24
CA LYS A 59 17.70 -11.83 16.56
C LYS A 59 18.57 -10.64 16.99
N PRO A 60 18.75 -10.40 18.30
CA PRO A 60 19.72 -9.42 18.77
C PRO A 60 21.10 -9.66 18.12
N GLY A 61 21.65 -8.64 17.46
CA GLY A 61 22.91 -8.73 16.71
C GLY A 61 22.78 -8.98 15.21
N ASP A 62 21.59 -9.27 14.68
CA ASP A 62 21.37 -9.40 13.23
C ASP A 62 21.53 -8.04 12.53
N THR A 63 22.32 -8.00 11.45
CA THR A 63 22.59 -6.79 10.66
C THR A 63 21.64 -6.59 9.49
N VAL A 64 20.68 -7.50 9.32
CA VAL A 64 19.88 -7.67 8.09
C VAL A 64 19.04 -6.43 7.74
N CYS A 65 18.53 -5.70 8.73
CA CYS A 65 17.73 -4.48 8.56
C CYS A 65 18.33 -3.27 9.30
N GLN A 66 19.65 -3.22 9.48
CA GLN A 66 20.30 -2.10 10.17
C GLN A 66 20.63 -0.92 9.25
N SER A 67 20.67 -1.16 7.93
CA SER A 67 20.93 -0.10 6.95
C SER A 67 20.19 -0.32 5.65
N VAL A 68 19.98 0.78 4.95
CA VAL A 68 19.47 0.87 3.59
C VAL A 68 20.30 1.92 2.86
N ALA A 69 20.45 1.74 1.55
CA ALA A 69 21.11 2.67 0.67
C ALA A 69 20.42 4.03 0.80
N PRO A 70 21.19 5.13 0.67
CA PRO A 70 20.67 6.48 0.79
C PRO A 70 19.37 6.67 0.02
N VAL A 71 18.42 7.34 0.66
CA VAL A 71 17.09 7.62 0.12
C VAL A 71 17.23 8.61 -1.03
N SER A 72 17.03 8.19 -2.27
CA SER A 72 16.92 9.15 -3.38
C SER A 72 15.61 9.95 -3.25
N ALA A 73 15.58 11.16 -3.84
CA ALA A 73 14.37 11.99 -3.83
C ALA A 73 13.16 11.29 -4.48
N VAL A 74 13.41 10.49 -5.52
CA VAL A 74 12.37 9.72 -6.22
C VAL A 74 11.83 8.60 -5.32
N GLU A 75 12.71 7.79 -4.73
CA GLU A 75 12.29 6.70 -3.83
C GLU A 75 11.53 7.25 -2.61
N ARG A 76 11.94 8.41 -2.08
CA ARG A 76 11.23 9.08 -0.98
C ARG A 76 9.83 9.53 -1.37
N ARG A 77 9.60 9.88 -2.64
CA ARG A 77 8.27 10.24 -3.11
C ARG A 77 7.37 9.01 -3.25
N LEU A 78 7.94 7.88 -3.68
CA LEU A 78 7.21 6.62 -3.84
C LEU A 78 6.90 5.95 -2.50
N TRP A 79 7.89 5.90 -1.61
CA TRP A 79 7.77 5.31 -0.27
C TRP A 79 8.24 6.32 0.78
N PHE A 80 7.37 7.27 1.09
CA PHE A 80 7.66 8.35 2.01
C PHE A 80 8.17 7.85 3.34
N THR A 81 9.32 8.39 3.74
CA THR A 81 9.95 8.11 5.02
C THR A 81 10.42 9.40 5.66
N SER A 82 10.29 9.46 6.97
CA SER A 82 10.51 10.66 7.76
C SER A 82 10.92 10.31 9.19
N VAL A 83 11.49 11.28 9.91
CA VAL A 83 11.93 11.11 11.32
C VAL A 83 10.76 10.71 12.22
N SER A 84 9.58 11.29 11.98
CA SER A 84 8.35 10.95 12.70
C SER A 84 7.13 11.21 11.82
N ASN A 85 5.94 10.89 12.35
CA ASN A 85 4.67 11.18 11.68
C ASN A 85 4.32 12.69 11.63
N THR A 86 5.14 13.56 12.22
CA THR A 86 4.92 15.03 12.25
C THR A 86 6.13 15.83 11.78
N ASN A 87 7.31 15.22 11.70
CA ASN A 87 8.53 15.86 11.21
C ASN A 87 8.87 15.32 9.81
N ALA A 88 8.81 16.19 8.80
CA ALA A 88 9.10 15.83 7.42
C ALA A 88 10.54 15.41 7.14
N ALA A 89 11.51 15.70 8.02
CA ALA A 89 12.93 15.42 7.78
C ALA A 89 13.15 13.95 7.39
N SER A 90 14.00 13.71 6.37
CA SER A 90 14.25 12.37 5.84
C SER A 90 14.91 11.48 6.89
N SER A 91 14.43 10.25 7.04
CA SER A 91 15.06 9.24 7.89
C SER A 91 14.79 7.86 7.29
N PRO A 92 15.73 6.90 7.31
CA PRO A 92 15.47 5.54 6.86
C PRO A 92 14.68 4.69 7.87
N ASN A 93 14.46 5.17 9.09
CA ASN A 93 13.95 4.36 10.20
C ASN A 93 12.62 3.64 9.90
N PHE A 94 11.71 4.27 9.16
CA PHE A 94 10.46 3.63 8.78
C PHE A 94 10.68 2.44 7.84
N TRP A 95 11.58 2.56 6.86
CA TRP A 95 11.92 1.43 5.98
C TRP A 95 12.63 0.30 6.72
N LEU A 96 13.51 0.65 7.67
CA LEU A 96 14.18 -0.35 8.52
C LEU A 96 13.16 -1.09 9.39
N HIS A 97 12.21 -0.37 9.99
CA HIS A 97 11.12 -0.96 10.75
C HIS A 97 10.26 -1.92 9.92
N GLU A 98 9.88 -1.51 8.71
CA GLU A 98 9.12 -2.36 7.79
C GLU A 98 9.94 -3.59 7.36
N CYS A 99 11.25 -3.43 7.15
CA CYS A 99 12.16 -4.55 6.84
C CYS A 99 12.18 -5.59 7.95
N GLU A 100 12.31 -5.16 9.21
CA GLU A 100 12.36 -6.06 10.37
C GLU A 100 11.12 -6.93 10.48
N LYS A 101 9.96 -6.39 10.09
CA LYS A 101 8.66 -7.04 10.24
C LYS A 101 8.22 -7.85 9.02
N HIS A 102 8.59 -7.41 7.82
CA HIS A 102 7.91 -7.86 6.60
C HIS A 102 8.84 -8.33 5.48
N ARG A 103 10.15 -8.38 5.72
CA ARG A 103 11.08 -8.94 4.75
C ARG A 103 10.82 -10.42 4.47
N GLY A 104 11.15 -10.83 3.26
CA GLY A 104 11.23 -12.23 2.89
C GLY A 104 12.44 -12.93 3.52
N PRO A 105 12.49 -14.26 3.46
CA PRO A 105 13.65 -15.03 3.88
C PRO A 105 14.90 -14.55 3.13
N ARG A 106 16.00 -14.30 3.86
CA ARG A 106 17.31 -13.88 3.34
C ARG A 106 17.38 -12.49 2.69
N GLU A 107 16.30 -11.71 2.68
CA GLU A 107 16.38 -10.32 2.25
C GLU A 107 17.08 -9.47 3.31
N ASN A 108 18.01 -8.60 2.86
CA ASN A 108 18.52 -7.49 3.66
C ASN A 108 17.73 -6.21 3.36
N GLY A 109 18.02 -5.12 4.08
CA GLY A 109 17.33 -3.83 3.94
C GLY A 109 17.28 -3.31 2.51
N ASN A 110 18.36 -3.44 1.73
CA ASN A 110 18.41 -2.97 0.35
C ASN A 110 17.56 -3.80 -0.59
N THR A 111 17.69 -5.13 -0.50
CA THR A 111 16.88 -6.05 -1.31
C THR A 111 15.40 -5.89 -1.00
N TYR A 112 15.06 -5.78 0.29
CA TYR A 112 13.70 -5.51 0.75
C TYR A 112 13.16 -4.19 0.18
N LYS A 113 13.94 -3.10 0.29
CA LYS A 113 13.55 -1.79 -0.23
C LYS A 113 13.23 -1.84 -1.73
N LEU A 114 14.14 -2.39 -2.52
CA LEU A 114 13.98 -2.48 -3.97
C LEU A 114 12.76 -3.34 -4.36
N ARG A 115 12.54 -4.45 -3.67
CA ARG A 115 11.37 -5.30 -3.90
C ARG A 115 10.07 -4.58 -3.59
N VAL A 116 9.98 -3.89 -2.45
CA VAL A 116 8.77 -3.14 -2.06
C VAL A 116 8.45 -2.06 -3.10
N ILE A 117 9.45 -1.27 -3.49
CA ILE A 117 9.27 -0.23 -4.52
C ILE A 117 8.84 -0.87 -5.84
N SER A 118 9.51 -1.93 -6.28
CA SER A 118 9.14 -2.63 -7.52
C SER A 118 7.73 -3.22 -7.49
N THR A 119 7.29 -3.73 -6.34
CA THR A 119 6.01 -4.45 -6.21
C THR A 119 4.83 -3.49 -6.01
N CYS A 120 5.01 -2.45 -5.20
CA CYS A 120 3.92 -1.62 -4.71
C CYS A 120 3.77 -0.27 -5.41
N THR A 121 4.72 0.12 -6.26
CA THR A 121 4.63 1.40 -6.99
C THR A 121 3.45 1.42 -7.98
N LYS A 122 3.20 0.28 -8.64
CA LYS A 122 2.06 0.06 -9.52
C LYS A 122 1.40 -1.25 -9.12
N MET A 123 0.35 -1.18 -8.32
CA MET A 123 -0.35 -2.37 -7.86
C MET A 123 -1.77 -2.41 -8.39
N GLU A 124 -2.17 -3.56 -8.92
CA GLU A 124 -3.56 -3.95 -9.13
C GLU A 124 -3.91 -5.07 -8.13
N GLY A 125 -5.06 -4.94 -7.46
CA GLY A 125 -5.50 -5.93 -6.50
C GLY A 125 -6.89 -5.66 -5.92
N TYR A 126 -7.30 -6.53 -5.01
CA TYR A 126 -8.56 -6.48 -4.28
C TYR A 126 -8.35 -5.84 -2.91
N LEU A 127 -9.33 -5.09 -2.42
CA LEU A 127 -9.27 -4.46 -1.10
C LEU A 127 -9.37 -5.51 0.00
N SER A 128 -8.32 -5.62 0.82
CA SER A 128 -8.34 -6.47 2.01
C SER A 128 -8.60 -5.71 3.30
N LYS A 129 -8.15 -4.45 3.36
CA LYS A 129 -8.39 -3.58 4.51
C LYS A 129 -8.43 -2.13 4.09
N ILE A 130 -9.31 -1.37 4.72
CA ILE A 130 -9.42 0.08 4.55
C ILE A 130 -9.43 0.73 5.94
N TRP A 131 -8.78 1.89 6.04
CA TRP A 131 -8.82 2.73 7.22
C TRP A 131 -9.43 4.08 6.85
N CYS A 132 -10.39 4.51 7.65
CA CYS A 132 -11.12 5.73 7.39
C CYS A 132 -11.17 6.66 8.59
N ARG A 133 -11.59 7.89 8.32
CA ARG A 133 -12.20 8.78 9.30
C ARG A 133 -13.53 9.29 8.73
N PRO A 134 -14.49 9.71 9.56
CA PRO A 134 -15.64 10.45 9.07
C PRO A 134 -15.20 11.77 8.41
N HIS A 135 -15.90 12.17 7.35
CA HIS A 135 -15.82 13.52 6.81
C HIS A 135 -16.42 14.53 7.79
N LYS A 136 -16.02 15.81 7.70
CA LYS A 136 -16.49 16.85 8.63
C LYS A 136 -18.02 17.01 8.60
N ASP A 137 -18.61 16.85 7.43
CA ASP A 137 -20.05 16.97 7.21
C ASP A 137 -20.83 15.68 7.54
N GLY A 138 -20.14 14.59 7.90
CA GLY A 138 -20.75 13.32 8.29
C GLY A 138 -21.42 12.53 7.16
N ASP A 139 -21.24 12.93 5.90
CA ASP A 139 -21.90 12.39 4.71
C ASP A 139 -21.11 11.27 4.01
N LYS A 140 -19.81 11.16 4.30
CA LYS A 140 -18.92 10.16 3.70
C LYS A 140 -17.78 9.72 4.62
N ASN A 141 -17.17 8.58 4.31
CA ASN A 141 -15.89 8.16 4.87
C ASN A 141 -14.73 8.73 4.03
N VAL A 142 -13.72 9.29 4.71
CA VAL A 142 -12.43 9.64 4.10
C VAL A 142 -11.43 8.52 4.39
N VAL A 143 -11.09 7.75 3.36
CA VAL A 143 -10.15 6.62 3.40
C VAL A 143 -8.72 7.13 3.31
N TYR A 144 -8.00 7.13 4.43
CA TYR A 144 -6.62 7.62 4.48
C TYR A 144 -5.58 6.53 4.23
N GLN A 145 -5.97 5.25 4.25
CA GLN A 145 -5.10 4.11 3.94
C GLN A 145 -5.90 2.93 3.38
N VAL A 146 -5.31 2.21 2.43
CA VAL A 146 -5.84 0.93 1.92
C VAL A 146 -4.76 -0.15 1.94
N ARG A 147 -5.19 -1.40 2.01
CA ARG A 147 -4.37 -2.59 1.76
C ARG A 147 -4.96 -3.37 0.60
N LEU A 148 -4.12 -3.65 -0.39
CA LEU A 148 -4.48 -4.43 -1.56
C LEU A 148 -3.82 -5.78 -1.54
N ASN A 149 -4.53 -6.79 -2.00
CA ASN A 149 -4.03 -8.14 -2.23
C ASN A 149 -4.17 -8.48 -3.71
N ASN A 150 -3.20 -9.19 -4.28
CA ASN A 150 -3.24 -9.59 -5.70
C ASN A 150 -4.29 -10.69 -6.03
N TRP A 151 -4.93 -11.25 -5.02
CA TRP A 151 -5.94 -12.30 -5.09
C TRP A 151 -7.20 -11.84 -4.37
N GLN A 152 -8.34 -12.37 -4.82
CA GLN A 152 -9.62 -12.02 -4.24
C GLN A 152 -9.64 -12.44 -2.78
N VAL A 153 -10.05 -11.50 -1.94
CA VAL A 153 -10.37 -11.72 -0.54
C VAL A 153 -11.88 -11.64 -0.37
N GLY A 154 -12.40 -12.12 0.74
CA GLY A 154 -13.80 -11.86 1.11
C GLY A 154 -14.03 -10.38 1.40
N ASP A 155 -14.88 -10.09 2.38
CA ASP A 155 -15.15 -8.71 2.74
C ASP A 155 -13.90 -7.97 3.25
N SER A 156 -13.66 -6.79 2.70
CA SER A 156 -12.59 -5.91 3.18
C SER A 156 -12.87 -5.49 4.63
N ILE A 157 -11.86 -5.61 5.50
CA ILE A 157 -11.94 -5.08 6.88
C ILE A 157 -11.98 -3.55 6.83
N LYS A 158 -12.90 -2.93 7.60
CA LYS A 158 -13.14 -1.48 7.59
C LYS A 158 -12.86 -0.91 8.98
N GLU A 159 -11.71 -0.27 9.15
CA GLU A 159 -11.26 0.26 10.43
C GLU A 159 -11.59 1.76 10.56
N ASN A 160 -12.23 2.15 11.66
CA ASN A 160 -12.66 3.53 11.95
C ASN A 160 -13.61 4.13 10.89
N CYS A 161 -14.31 3.29 10.13
CA CYS A 161 -15.26 3.70 9.09
C CYS A 161 -16.71 3.52 9.56
N ASN A 162 -17.62 4.38 9.09
CA ASN A 162 -19.06 4.13 9.15
C ASN A 162 -19.49 3.33 7.91
N ILE A 163 -19.84 2.06 8.08
CA ILE A 163 -20.15 1.16 6.96
C ILE A 163 -21.36 1.57 6.11
N ASN A 164 -22.23 2.44 6.64
CA ASN A 164 -23.42 2.93 5.94
C ASN A 164 -23.15 4.12 5.02
N LEU A 165 -21.94 4.69 5.09
CA LEU A 165 -21.54 5.84 4.29
C LEU A 165 -20.62 5.43 3.14
N PRO A 166 -20.65 6.14 2.00
CA PRO A 166 -19.76 5.86 0.89
C PRO A 166 -18.29 6.15 1.25
N PHE A 167 -17.36 5.47 0.57
CA PHE A 167 -15.92 5.55 0.83
C PHE A 167 -15.22 6.38 -0.25
N PHE A 168 -14.49 7.40 0.16
CA PHE A 168 -13.74 8.26 -0.74
C PHE A 168 -12.32 8.47 -0.22
N THR A 169 -11.34 8.53 -1.12
CA THR A 169 -10.01 9.06 -0.76
C THR A 169 -10.12 10.55 -0.37
N PRO A 170 -9.12 11.15 0.29
CA PRO A 170 -9.03 12.59 0.51
C PRO A 170 -9.14 13.44 -0.76
N HIS A 171 -8.92 12.84 -1.93
CA HIS A 171 -8.98 13.49 -3.24
C HIS A 171 -10.30 13.21 -3.96
N ASP A 172 -11.37 12.88 -3.22
CA ASP A 172 -12.73 12.62 -3.71
C ASP A 172 -12.86 11.47 -4.73
N LEU A 173 -11.89 10.57 -4.79
CA LEU A 173 -12.02 9.32 -5.57
C LEU A 173 -12.82 8.28 -4.80
N GLN A 174 -13.90 7.78 -5.41
CA GLN A 174 -14.75 6.77 -4.78
C GLN A 174 -14.09 5.38 -4.80
N ILE A 175 -13.95 4.80 -3.60
CA ILE A 175 -13.50 3.43 -3.38
C ILE A 175 -14.74 2.54 -3.26
N LYS A 176 -14.85 1.56 -4.16
CA LYS A 176 -15.86 0.49 -4.07
C LYS A 176 -15.32 -0.62 -3.18
N THR A 177 -16.14 -1.13 -2.27
CA THR A 177 -15.74 -2.18 -1.31
C THR A 177 -16.28 -3.56 -1.65
N ASN A 178 -16.85 -3.72 -2.86
CA ASN A 178 -17.29 -5.01 -3.36
C ASN A 178 -16.05 -5.94 -3.50
N PRO A 179 -16.08 -7.15 -2.90
CA PRO A 179 -14.96 -8.11 -2.94
C PRO A 179 -14.46 -8.47 -4.34
N GLU A 180 -15.30 -8.37 -5.37
CA GLU A 180 -14.94 -8.70 -6.76
C GLU A 180 -14.34 -7.52 -7.53
N THR A 181 -14.40 -6.30 -6.98
CA THR A 181 -13.82 -5.13 -7.63
C THR A 181 -12.31 -5.13 -7.47
N LYS A 182 -11.61 -5.06 -8.61
CA LYS A 182 -10.18 -4.79 -8.62
C LYS A 182 -9.92 -3.31 -8.67
N HIS A 183 -8.85 -2.91 -8.02
CA HIS A 183 -8.40 -1.55 -7.98
C HIS A 183 -6.92 -1.51 -8.34
N LYS A 184 -6.56 -0.52 -9.15
CA LYS A 184 -5.20 -0.29 -9.59
C LYS A 184 -4.77 1.11 -9.17
N TRP A 185 -3.62 1.19 -8.52
CA TRP A 185 -2.98 2.42 -8.12
C TRP A 185 -1.60 2.52 -8.74
N ASP A 186 -1.33 3.64 -9.41
CA ASP A 186 0.00 4.03 -9.88
C ASP A 186 0.46 5.25 -9.07
N ILE A 187 1.45 5.03 -8.21
CA ILE A 187 1.98 6.06 -7.31
C ILE A 187 2.85 7.06 -8.09
N ILE A 188 3.47 6.64 -9.20
CA ILE A 188 4.30 7.52 -10.04
C ILE A 188 3.41 8.55 -10.72
N THR A 189 2.40 8.07 -11.46
CA THR A 189 1.51 8.95 -12.23
C THR A 189 0.42 9.56 -11.36
N SER A 190 0.24 9.04 -10.14
CA SER A 190 -0.88 9.43 -9.30
C SER A 190 -2.18 9.16 -10.11
N GLU A 191 -2.36 7.90 -10.50
CA GLU A 191 -3.57 7.42 -11.18
C GLU A 191 -4.23 6.32 -10.37
N TYR A 192 -5.56 6.38 -10.33
CA TYR A 192 -6.42 5.36 -9.77
C TYR A 192 -7.29 4.81 -10.87
N THR A 193 -7.40 3.49 -10.93
CA THR A 193 -8.32 2.81 -11.81
C THR A 193 -9.09 1.76 -11.04
N ARG A 194 -10.36 1.53 -11.38
CA ARG A 194 -11.10 0.38 -10.88
C ARG A 194 -11.69 -0.43 -12.03
N ILE A 195 -11.74 -1.73 -11.83
CA ILE A 195 -12.31 -2.71 -12.76
C ILE A 195 -13.46 -3.38 -12.00
N GLU A 196 -14.68 -3.01 -12.37
CA GLU A 196 -15.90 -3.54 -11.79
C GLU A 196 -16.30 -4.85 -12.49
N PRO A 197 -16.91 -5.81 -11.77
CA PRO A 197 -17.43 -7.03 -12.39
C PRO A 197 -18.45 -6.69 -13.48
N GLY A 198 -18.27 -7.25 -14.67
CA GLY A 198 -19.18 -7.04 -15.80
C GLY A 198 -19.08 -5.66 -16.49
N ALA A 199 -18.17 -4.78 -16.08
CA ALA A 199 -17.97 -3.50 -16.75
C ALA A 199 -17.15 -3.64 -18.04
N SER A 200 -17.54 -2.89 -19.08
CA SER A 200 -16.79 -2.79 -20.34
C SER A 200 -15.61 -1.82 -20.17
N GLY A 201 -14.58 -2.26 -19.47
CA GLY A 201 -13.29 -1.57 -19.37
C GLY A 201 -13.03 -0.79 -18.07
N PRO A 202 -11.77 -0.37 -17.86
CA PRO A 202 -11.34 0.32 -16.64
C PRO A 202 -11.88 1.75 -16.53
N VAL A 203 -12.32 2.16 -15.33
CA VAL A 203 -12.60 3.57 -15.03
C VAL A 203 -11.32 4.21 -14.48
N VAL A 204 -10.67 5.08 -15.27
CA VAL A 204 -9.41 5.75 -14.91
C VAL A 204 -9.69 7.16 -14.39
N ILE A 205 -9.09 7.52 -13.25
CA ILE A 205 -9.19 8.85 -12.64
C ILE A 205 -7.81 9.28 -12.13
N CYS A 206 -7.33 10.45 -12.54
CA CYS A 206 -6.09 11.03 -12.04
C CYS A 206 -6.32 11.82 -10.75
N TYR A 207 -5.38 11.79 -9.80
CA TYR A 207 -5.44 12.72 -8.67
C TYR A 207 -5.06 14.12 -9.16
N LYS A 208 -5.92 15.09 -8.89
CA LYS A 208 -5.52 16.49 -8.86
C LYS A 208 -5.70 16.95 -7.43
N CYS A 209 -4.62 17.38 -6.78
CA CYS A 209 -4.76 18.14 -5.54
C CYS A 209 -5.71 19.30 -5.84
N LYS A 210 -6.79 19.46 -5.06
CA LYS A 210 -7.60 20.67 -5.13
C LYS A 210 -6.63 21.84 -4.96
N LYS A 211 -6.57 22.70 -5.98
CA LYS A 211 -5.94 24.02 -5.83
C LYS A 211 -6.91 24.80 -4.96
N ASP A 212 -6.42 25.28 -3.83
CA ASP A 212 -7.09 26.33 -3.06
C ASP A 212 -7.08 27.63 -3.88
#